data_AF-A0A1H4HBJ7-F1
#
_entry.id   AF-A0A1H4HBJ7-F1
#
_cell.length_a   1.000
_cell.length_b   1.000
_cell.length_c   1.000
_cell.angle_alpha   90.00
_cell.angle_beta   90.00
_cell.angle_gamma   90.00
#
_symmetry.space_group_name_H-M   'P 1'
#
loop_
_entity.id
_entity.type
_entity.pdbx_description
1 polymer ?
#
loop_
_entity_poly.entity_id
_entity_poly.type
_entity_poly.pdbx_seq_one_letter_code
_entity_poly.pdbx_strand_id
1 'polypeptide(L)'
;MTDKLEDLKTWTHQLDDVMHEMVREAAICDVKLLDPGVIEAVLQNNDSVCGHENPKAFKKLRDMLMLGFIMRDKAYEKLGPVEADELISAIREKLRQRMGDRLGGSSTPAS
;
A
#
# COMPACT_ATOMS: atom_id res chain seq x y z
N MET A 1 7.39 -6.51 -28.15
CA MET A 1 6.89 -5.23 -27.60
C MET A 1 5.50 -5.40 -26.98
N THR A 2 4.65 -6.24 -27.55
CA THR A 2 3.31 -6.57 -27.03
C THR A 2 3.32 -7.24 -25.66
N ASP A 3 4.25 -8.17 -25.40
CA ASP A 3 4.33 -8.89 -24.11
C ASP A 3 4.57 -7.97 -22.91
N LYS A 4 5.53 -7.02 -23.03
CA LYS A 4 5.81 -6.05 -21.97
C LYS A 4 4.60 -5.16 -21.63
N LEU A 5 3.78 -4.83 -22.63
CA LEU A 5 2.59 -4.00 -22.40
C LEU A 5 1.50 -4.77 -21.66
N GLU A 6 1.30 -6.04 -21.99
CA GLU A 6 0.34 -6.91 -21.28
C GLU A 6 0.81 -7.24 -19.87
N ASP A 7 2.12 -7.45 -19.67
CA ASP A 7 2.73 -7.58 -18.34
C ASP A 7 2.47 -6.31 -17.49
N LEU A 8 2.73 -5.12 -18.04
CA LEU A 8 2.49 -3.85 -17.35
C LEU A 8 1.02 -3.70 -16.92
N LYS A 9 0.06 -4.01 -17.80
CA LYS A 9 -1.37 -3.94 -17.46
C LYS A 9 -1.74 -4.92 -16.35
N THR A 10 -1.24 -6.15 -16.43
CA THR A 10 -1.50 -7.19 -15.43
C THR A 10 -0.94 -6.79 -14.07
N TRP A 11 0.32 -6.33 -14.02
CA TRP A 11 0.94 -5.83 -12.81
C TRP A 11 0.22 -4.61 -12.25
N THR A 12 -0.21 -3.69 -13.11
CA THR A 12 -0.99 -2.52 -12.70
C THR A 12 -2.26 -2.93 -11.98
N HIS A 13 -3.03 -3.85 -12.56
CA HIS A 13 -4.29 -4.29 -11.97
C HIS A 13 -4.07 -5.02 -10.63
N GLN A 14 -3.13 -5.96 -10.58
CA GLN A 14 -2.85 -6.73 -9.36
C GLN A 14 -2.34 -5.84 -8.22
N LEU A 15 -1.43 -4.91 -8.50
CA LEU A 15 -0.92 -3.97 -7.49
C LEU A 15 -2.01 -2.97 -7.05
N ASP A 16 -2.87 -2.51 -7.96
CA ASP A 16 -4.00 -1.62 -7.64
C ASP A 16 -5.00 -2.31 -6.70
N ASP A 17 -5.35 -3.57 -6.97
CA ASP A 17 -6.26 -4.37 -6.12
C ASP A 17 -5.70 -4.55 -4.70
N VAL A 18 -4.43 -4.94 -4.60
CA VAL A 18 -3.78 -5.17 -3.31
C VAL A 18 -3.64 -3.87 -2.52
N MET A 19 -3.17 -2.79 -3.15
CA MET A 19 -3.03 -1.51 -2.46
C MET A 19 -4.38 -0.90 -2.10
N HIS A 20 -5.42 -1.08 -2.92
CA HIS A 20 -6.78 -0.67 -2.59
C HIS A 20 -7.30 -1.40 -1.34
N GLU A 21 -7.05 -2.71 -1.24
CA GLU A 21 -7.48 -3.47 -0.08
C GLU A 21 -6.66 -3.13 1.17
N MET A 22 -5.34 -2.87 1.06
CA MET A 22 -4.54 -2.34 2.17
C MET A 22 -5.15 -1.04 2.72
N VAL A 23 -5.46 -0.12 1.83
CA VAL A 23 -6.04 1.18 2.16
C VAL A 23 -7.40 1.04 2.84
N ARG A 24 -8.24 0.13 2.34
CA ARG A 24 -9.55 -0.15 2.91
C ARG A 24 -9.45 -0.70 4.34
N GLU A 25 -8.60 -1.70 4.57
CA GLU A 25 -8.45 -2.31 5.89
C GLU A 25 -7.80 -1.33 6.88
N ALA A 26 -6.83 -0.53 6.42
CA ALA A 26 -6.26 0.56 7.22
C ALA A 26 -7.31 1.59 7.63
N ALA A 27 -8.22 1.97 6.72
CA ALA A 27 -9.31 2.88 7.03
C ALA A 27 -10.33 2.30 8.03
N ILE A 28 -10.55 0.98 8.02
CA ILE A 28 -11.44 0.29 8.97
C ILE A 28 -10.86 0.32 10.40
N CYS A 29 -9.55 0.12 10.53
CA CYS A 29 -8.83 0.16 11.82
C CYS A 29 -8.39 1.56 12.26
N ASP A 30 -8.61 2.58 11.41
CA ASP A 30 -8.02 3.92 11.54
C ASP A 30 -6.49 3.91 11.75
N VAL A 31 -5.79 3.12 10.92
CA VAL A 31 -4.32 3.01 10.92
C VAL A 31 -3.71 4.04 9.97
N LYS A 32 -2.80 4.88 10.49
CA LYS A 32 -2.08 5.90 9.72
C LYS A 32 -0.86 5.31 9.02
N LEU A 33 -1.07 4.46 8.00
CA LEU A 33 -0.01 3.72 7.30
C LEU A 33 1.18 4.57 6.81
N LEU A 34 0.97 5.84 6.51
CA LEU A 34 2.01 6.74 5.98
C LEU A 34 2.81 7.44 7.08
N ASP A 35 2.41 7.30 8.34
CA ASP A 35 3.16 7.83 9.47
C ASP A 35 4.41 6.97 9.73
N PRO A 36 5.54 7.59 10.17
CA PRO A 36 6.78 6.86 10.41
C PRO A 36 6.59 5.71 11.41
N GLY A 37 7.09 4.52 11.08
CA GLY A 37 7.08 3.36 11.98
C GLY A 37 5.78 2.54 12.01
N VAL A 38 4.68 3.03 11.39
CA VAL A 38 3.39 2.35 11.45
C VAL A 38 3.39 1.06 10.63
N ILE A 39 3.99 1.05 9.44
CA ILE A 39 4.09 -0.17 8.62
C ILE A 39 4.87 -1.26 9.39
N GLU A 40 5.97 -0.90 10.02
CA GLU A 40 6.79 -1.81 10.83
C GLU A 40 5.99 -2.37 12.01
N ALA A 41 5.24 -1.53 12.72
CA ALA A 41 4.37 -1.96 13.81
C ALA A 41 3.30 -2.96 13.33
N VAL A 42 2.63 -2.68 12.20
CA VAL A 42 1.65 -3.61 11.62
C VAL A 42 2.30 -4.95 11.28
N LEU A 43 3.48 -4.95 10.64
CA LEU A 43 4.20 -6.18 10.31
C LEU A 43 4.60 -6.99 11.56
N GLN A 44 4.97 -6.30 12.64
CA GLN A 44 5.24 -6.89 13.97
C GLN A 44 3.98 -7.32 14.72
N ASN A 45 2.80 -7.20 14.11
CA ASN A 45 1.51 -7.52 14.72
C ASN A 45 1.21 -6.68 15.98
N ASN A 46 1.71 -5.44 16.01
CA ASN A 46 1.44 -4.47 17.06
C ASN A 46 0.20 -3.64 16.70
N ASP A 47 -0.96 -3.98 17.27
CA ASP A 47 -2.25 -3.34 17.00
C ASP A 47 -2.48 -2.03 17.77
N SER A 48 -1.53 -1.61 18.62
CA SER A 48 -1.58 -0.30 19.29
C SER A 48 -1.58 0.91 18.34
N VAL A 49 -1.29 0.70 17.06
CA VAL A 49 -1.38 1.71 15.99
C VAL A 49 -2.80 1.88 15.42
N CYS A 50 -3.76 1.06 15.85
CA CYS A 50 -5.16 1.21 15.45
C CYS A 50 -5.82 2.34 16.24
N GLY A 51 -6.47 3.28 15.55
CA GLY A 51 -7.42 4.21 16.19
C GLY A 51 -8.74 3.54 16.57
N HIS A 52 -9.07 2.41 15.96
CA HIS A 52 -10.25 1.60 16.26
C HIS A 52 -9.93 0.10 16.25
N GLU A 53 -10.31 -0.61 17.32
CA GLU A 53 -10.09 -2.05 17.42
C GLU A 53 -10.91 -2.83 16.39
N ASN A 54 -10.20 -3.48 15.45
CA ASN A 54 -10.79 -4.48 14.57
C ASN A 54 -9.73 -5.55 14.25
N PRO A 55 -9.63 -6.62 15.07
CA PRO A 55 -8.59 -7.62 14.92
C PRO A 55 -8.60 -8.32 13.55
N LYS A 56 -9.78 -8.48 12.96
CA LYS A 56 -9.95 -9.12 11.64
C LYS A 56 -9.40 -8.22 10.52
N ALA A 57 -9.76 -6.94 10.54
CA ALA A 57 -9.25 -5.98 9.56
C ALA A 57 -7.75 -5.75 9.74
N PHE A 58 -7.26 -5.65 10.99
CA PHE A 58 -5.84 -5.48 11.27
C PHE A 58 -5.00 -6.66 10.78
N LYS A 59 -5.44 -7.90 11.05
CA LYS A 59 -4.77 -9.08 10.51
C LYS A 59 -4.72 -9.06 8.99
N LYS A 60 -5.84 -8.72 8.34
CA LYS A 60 -5.91 -8.67 6.88
C LYS A 60 -5.03 -7.56 6.30
N LEU A 61 -4.97 -6.40 6.95
CA LEU A 61 -4.06 -5.31 6.59
C LEU A 61 -2.61 -5.80 6.61
N ARG A 62 -2.21 -6.49 7.69
CA ARG A 62 -0.87 -7.08 7.81
C ARG A 62 -0.57 -8.10 6.70
N ASP A 63 -1.52 -8.99 6.42
CA ASP A 63 -1.38 -10.00 5.35
C ASP A 63 -1.23 -9.32 3.97
N MET A 64 -1.99 -8.25 3.72
CA MET A 64 -1.87 -7.46 2.48
C MET A 64 -0.52 -6.75 2.40
N LEU A 65 -0.01 -6.14 3.48
CA LEU A 65 1.32 -5.51 3.49
C LEU A 65 2.42 -6.51 3.12
N MET A 66 2.38 -7.72 3.68
CA MET A 66 3.32 -8.78 3.31
C MET A 66 3.22 -9.17 1.84
N LEU A 67 2.00 -9.32 1.32
CA LEU A 67 1.77 -9.58 -0.10
C LEU A 67 2.32 -8.46 -0.98
N GLY A 68 2.16 -7.20 -0.57
CA GLY A 68 2.71 -6.04 -1.26
C GLY A 68 4.22 -6.09 -1.42
N PHE A 69 4.96 -6.49 -0.38
CA PHE A 69 6.42 -6.67 -0.47
C PHE A 69 6.80 -7.77 -1.48
N ILE A 70 6.13 -8.92 -1.41
CA ILE A 70 6.37 -10.03 -2.35
C ILE A 70 6.08 -9.60 -3.79
N MET A 71 5.01 -8.83 -4.00
CA MET A 71 4.62 -8.36 -5.33
C MET A 71 5.58 -7.29 -5.87
N ARG A 72 6.09 -6.39 -5.02
CA ARG A 72 7.12 -5.43 -5.43
C ARG A 72 8.36 -6.15 -5.93
N ASP A 73 8.86 -7.13 -5.18
CA ASP A 73 10.09 -7.85 -5.54
C ASP A 73 9.90 -8.59 -6.88
N LYS A 74 8.73 -9.20 -7.10
CA LYS A 74 8.39 -9.81 -8.39
C LYS A 74 8.23 -8.80 -9.52
N ALA A 75 7.67 -7.62 -9.25
CA ALA A 75 7.56 -6.55 -10.24
C ALA A 75 8.96 -6.08 -10.67
N TYR A 76 9.90 -5.98 -9.73
CA TYR A 76 11.30 -5.63 -10.01
C TYR A 76 11.97 -6.69 -10.90
N GLU A 77 11.75 -7.98 -10.61
CA GLU A 77 12.27 -9.07 -11.43
C GLU A 77 11.70 -9.09 -12.87
N LYS A 78 10.44 -8.69 -13.04
CA LYS A 78 9.73 -8.79 -14.32
C LYS A 78 9.84 -7.54 -15.19
N LEU A 79 9.69 -6.36 -14.59
CA LEU A 79 9.62 -5.09 -15.31
C LEU A 79 10.98 -4.38 -15.35
N GLY A 80 11.82 -4.60 -14.33
CA GLY A 80 12.96 -3.76 -14.03
C GLY A 80 12.64 -2.78 -12.89
N PRO A 81 13.67 -2.29 -12.16
CA PRO A 81 13.46 -1.46 -10.97
C PRO A 81 12.83 -0.10 -11.28
N VAL A 82 13.20 0.53 -12.40
CA VAL A 82 12.69 1.86 -12.78
C VAL A 82 11.20 1.79 -13.11
N GLU A 83 10.82 0.88 -14.00
CA GLU A 83 9.43 0.70 -14.43
C GLU A 83 8.53 0.27 -13.27
N ALA A 84 9.03 -0.58 -12.36
CA ALA A 84 8.27 -1.00 -11.19
C ALA A 84 8.07 0.14 -10.17
N ASP A 85 9.09 0.99 -9.94
CA ASP A 85 8.96 2.14 -9.05
C ASP A 85 8.00 3.20 -9.60
N GLU A 86 8.03 3.45 -10.91
CA GLU A 86 7.06 4.34 -11.58
C GLU A 86 5.64 3.80 -11.45
N LEU A 87 5.45 2.50 -11.67
CA LEU A 87 4.16 1.84 -11.53
C LEU A 87 3.60 1.94 -10.11
N ILE A 88 4.41 1.57 -9.11
CA ILE A 88 4.02 1.62 -7.69
C ILE A 88 3.70 3.05 -7.27
N SER A 89 4.51 4.02 -7.70
CA SER A 89 4.31 5.44 -7.41
C SER A 89 2.99 5.96 -7.99
N ALA A 90 2.65 5.59 -9.23
CA ALA A 90 1.40 5.98 -9.88
C ALA A 90 0.17 5.42 -9.13
N ILE A 91 0.21 4.15 -8.72
CA ILE A 91 -0.89 3.53 -7.97
C ILE A 91 -1.01 4.18 -6.57
N ARG A 92 0.12 4.44 -5.89
CA ARG A 92 0.14 5.11 -4.58
C ARG A 92 -0.50 6.50 -4.66
N GLU A 93 -0.17 7.27 -5.69
CA GLU A 93 -0.73 8.61 -5.88
C GLU A 93 -2.24 8.58 -6.15
N LYS A 94 -2.69 7.67 -7.02
CA LYS A 94 -4.12 7.45 -7.28
C LYS A 94 -4.90 7.10 -6.00
N LEU A 95 -4.32 6.29 -5.12
CA LEU A 95 -4.94 5.94 -3.84
C LEU A 95 -4.92 7.10 -2.84
N ARG A 96 -3.83 7.86 -2.76
CA ARG A 96 -3.74 9.07 -1.94
C ARG A 96 -4.84 10.07 -2.32
N GLN A 97 -5.05 10.31 -3.62
CA GLN A 97 -6.10 11.19 -4.11
C GLN A 97 -7.51 10.75 -3.71
N ARG A 98 -7.77 9.44 -3.61
CA ARG A 98 -9.06 8.90 -3.18
C ARG A 98 -9.28 8.99 -1.67
N MET A 99 -8.21 8.90 -0.89
CA MET A 99 -8.27 8.77 0.57
C MET A 99 -8.02 10.06 1.33
N GLY A 100 -7.38 11.05 0.70
CA GLY A 100 -6.89 12.26 1.36
C GLY A 100 -5.93 11.92 2.50
N ASP A 101 -6.04 12.66 3.61
CA ASP A 101 -5.14 12.55 4.77
C ASP A 101 -5.45 11.36 5.69
N ARG A 102 -6.43 10.52 5.36
CA ARG A 102 -6.89 9.40 6.22
C ARG A 102 -5.79 8.41 6.57
N LEU A 103 -4.79 8.28 5.71
CA LEU A 103 -3.67 7.35 5.87
C LEU A 103 -2.46 7.99 6.56
N GLY A 104 -2.53 9.26 6.98
CA GLY A 104 -1.38 10.00 7.52
C GLY A 104 -0.50 10.61 6.43
N GLY A 105 0.66 11.14 6.82
CA GLY A 105 1.65 11.68 5.87
C GLY A 105 1.32 13.04 5.25
N SER A 106 0.37 13.80 5.79
CA SER A 106 0.24 15.22 5.48
C SER A 106 1.37 15.98 6.17
N SER A 107 2.34 16.45 5.38
CA SER A 107 3.08 17.65 5.75
C SER A 107 2.10 18.81 5.68
N THR A 108 1.41 19.11 6.78
CA THR A 108 0.92 20.46 7.01
C THR A 108 2.16 21.37 6.90
N PRO A 109 2.24 22.32 5.95
CA PRO A 109 3.23 23.37 6.10
C PRO A 109 2.82 24.10 7.37
N ALA A 110 3.67 24.01 8.40
CA ALA A 110 3.55 24.87 9.57
C ALA A 110 3.43 26.32 9.04
N SER A 111 2.35 26.98 9.45
CA SER A 111 2.03 28.36 9.06
C SER A 111 3.14 29.33 9.45
#